data_AF-A0A3R6IK59-F1
#
_entry.id   AF-A0A3R6IK59-F1
#
_cell.length_a   1.000
_cell.length_b   1.000
_cell.length_c   1.000
_cell.angle_alpha   90.00
_cell.angle_beta   90.00
_cell.angle_gamma   90.00
#
_symmetry.space_group_name_H-M   'P 1'
#
loop_
_entity.id
_entity.type
_entity.pdbx_description
1 polymer ?
#
loop_
_entity_poly.entity_id
_entity_poly.type
_entity_poly.pdbx_seq_one_letter_code
_entity_poly.pdbx_strand_id
1 'polypeptide(L)'
;MLQDLLEKLEEISSRKDLLPKSTLAQAVGYALNEYNAICDIFKRGDTALDNNYIERIQRYISLSRRNSMFFGSHEGASRAAILYSIAISCRLNGINLFE
;
A
#
# COMPACT_ATOMS: atom_id res chain seq x y z
N MET A 1 18.38 8.88 13.45
CA MET A 1 16.92 8.77 13.25
C MET A 1 16.52 7.43 12.63
N LEU A 2 16.82 7.13 11.35
CA LEU A 2 16.50 5.81 10.77
C LEU A 2 17.36 4.68 11.34
N GLN A 3 18.60 4.98 11.71
CA GLN A 3 19.48 4.04 12.40
C GLN A 3 18.93 3.69 13.78
N ASP A 4 18.50 4.70 14.54
CA ASP A 4 17.91 4.55 15.88
C ASP A 4 16.59 3.74 15.83
N LEU A 5 15.86 3.82 14.71
CA LEU A 5 14.68 2.99 14.47
C LEU A 5 15.07 1.53 14.25
N LEU A 6 16.08 1.27 13.40
CA LEU A 6 16.58 -0.08 13.14
C LEU A 6 17.05 -0.76 14.43
N GLU A 7 17.86 -0.04 15.21
CA GLU A 7 18.40 -0.52 16.48
C GLU A 7 17.29 -0.93 17.45
N LYS A 8 16.24 -0.11 17.58
CA LYS A 8 15.06 -0.46 18.38
C LYS A 8 14.29 -1.67 17.85
N LEU A 9 14.16 -1.81 16.54
CA LEU A 9 13.46 -2.97 15.96
C LEU A 9 14.25 -4.27 16.18
N GLU A 10 15.58 -4.23 16.05
CA GLU A 10 16.47 -5.35 16.33
C GLU A 10 16.48 -5.73 17.82
N GLU A 11 16.46 -4.72 18.71
CA GLU A 11 16.32 -4.92 20.16
C GLU A 11 15.01 -5.66 20.49
N ILE A 12 13.88 -5.19 19.95
CA ILE A 12 12.58 -5.83 20.18
C ILE A 12 12.52 -7.21 19.53
N SER A 13 13.19 -7.43 18.40
CA SER A 13 13.25 -8.76 17.77
C SER A 13 14.07 -9.78 18.60
N SER A 14 15.11 -9.30 19.30
CA SER A 14 16.02 -10.14 20.11
C SER A 14 15.46 -10.51 21.49
N ARG A 15 14.31 -9.96 21.86
CA ARG A 15 13.63 -10.23 23.12
C ARG A 15 13.12 -11.67 23.20
N LYS A 16 13.63 -12.41 24.19
CA LYS A 16 13.29 -13.84 24.41
C LYS A 16 11.89 -14.05 25.01
N ASP A 17 11.26 -13.00 25.51
CA ASP A 17 9.92 -13.04 26.11
C ASP A 17 8.80 -12.93 25.05
N LEU A 18 9.13 -12.61 23.80
CA LEU A 18 8.17 -12.51 22.72
C LEU A 18 7.97 -13.85 22.01
N LEU A 19 6.73 -14.34 22.05
CA LEU A 19 6.32 -15.47 21.23
C LEU A 19 6.39 -15.06 19.75
N PRO A 20 6.91 -15.91 18.84
CA PRO A 20 7.01 -15.60 17.41
C PRO A 20 5.67 -15.25 16.73
N LYS A 21 4.56 -15.75 17.27
CA LYS A 21 3.20 -15.48 16.78
C LYS A 21 2.51 -14.30 17.49
N SER A 22 3.20 -13.59 18.38
CA SER A 22 2.65 -12.38 18.98
C SER A 22 2.48 -11.29 17.92
N THR A 23 1.47 -10.44 18.09
CA THR A 23 1.21 -9.30 17.20
C THR A 23 2.42 -8.37 17.11
N LEU A 24 3.12 -8.15 18.22
CA LEU A 24 4.33 -7.34 18.25
C LEU A 24 5.49 -7.97 17.46
N ALA A 25 5.75 -9.27 17.65
CA ALA A 25 6.80 -9.96 16.89
C ALA A 25 6.53 -9.95 15.38
N GLN A 26 5.26 -10.11 14.98
CA GLN A 26 4.87 -9.99 13.57
C GLN A 26 5.05 -8.58 13.02
N ALA A 27 4.63 -7.56 13.77
CA ALA A 27 4.79 -6.16 13.36
C ALA A 27 6.27 -5.75 13.22
N VAL A 28 7.11 -6.17 14.18
CA VAL A 28 8.55 -5.92 14.13
C VAL A 28 9.22 -6.67 12.99
N GLY A 29 8.88 -7.95 12.79
CA GLY A 29 9.38 -8.72 11.66
C GLY A 29 8.99 -8.10 10.31
N TYR A 30 7.75 -7.62 10.19
CA TYR A 30 7.31 -6.88 9.01
C TYR A 30 8.11 -5.59 8.80
N ALA A 31 8.26 -4.77 9.84
CA ALA A 31 9.02 -3.51 9.75
C ALA A 31 10.50 -3.72 9.39
N LEU A 32 11.13 -4.78 9.92
CA LEU A 32 12.51 -5.15 9.57
C LEU A 32 12.64 -5.57 8.11
N ASN A 33 11.70 -6.37 7.59
CA ASN A 33 11.69 -6.78 6.19
C ASN A 33 11.55 -5.58 5.24
N GLU A 34 10.77 -4.56 5.63
CA GLU A 34 10.53 -3.35 4.84
C GLU A 34 11.56 -2.23 5.08
N TYR A 35 12.55 -2.43 5.95
CA TYR A 35 13.48 -1.36 6.33
C TYR A 35 14.23 -0.76 5.14
N ASN A 36 14.61 -1.58 4.17
CA ASN A 36 15.27 -1.11 2.94
C ASN A 36 14.34 -0.21 2.12
N ALA A 37 13.06 -0.57 1.99
CA ALA A 37 12.07 0.24 1.28
C ALA A 37 11.85 1.59 1.99
N ILE A 38 11.81 1.59 3.32
CA ILE A 38 11.72 2.83 4.12
C ILE A 38 12.94 3.72 3.87
N CYS A 39 14.15 3.15 3.83
CA CYS A 39 15.36 3.91 3.53
C CYS A 39 15.35 4.48 2.11
N ASP A 40 14.81 3.74 1.14
CA ASP A 40 14.73 4.17 -0.27
C ASP A 40 13.84 5.40 -0.47
N ILE A 41 12.82 5.61 0.37
CA ILE A 41 11.99 6.83 0.33
C ILE A 41 12.85 8.08 0.48
N PHE A 42 13.85 8.05 1.35
CA PHE A 42 14.74 9.20 1.58
C PHE A 42 15.85 9.33 0.53
N LYS A 43 16.09 8.29 -0.28
CA LYS A 43 17.01 8.36 -1.43
C LYS A 43 16.38 9.06 -2.63
N ARG A 44 15.05 9.09 -2.70
CA ARG A 44 14.27 9.59 -3.83
C ARG A 44 13.29 10.68 -3.39
N GLY A 45 13.64 11.94 -3.65
CA GLY A 45 12.84 13.11 -3.22
C GLY A 45 11.47 13.26 -3.90
N ASP A 46 11.15 12.40 -4.87
CA ASP A 46 9.86 12.33 -5.56
C ASP A 46 8.88 11.32 -4.92
N THR A 47 9.30 10.59 -3.89
CA THR A 47 8.47 9.58 -3.22
C THR A 47 7.78 10.17 -1.99
N ALA A 48 6.46 10.00 -1.90
CA ALA A 48 5.70 10.39 -0.71
C ALA A 48 6.00 9.44 0.47
N LEU A 49 6.01 9.98 1.70
CA LEU A 49 6.19 9.19 2.93
C LEU A 49 4.99 8.29 3.25
N ASP A 50 3.82 8.66 2.74
CA ASP A 50 2.56 7.96 2.95
C ASP A 50 1.91 7.58 1.61
N ASN A 51 1.00 6.62 1.69
CA ASN A 51 0.24 6.13 0.55
C ASN A 51 -1.18 6.73 0.48
N ASN A 52 -1.51 7.77 1.26
CA ASN A 52 -2.89 8.27 1.40
C ASN A 52 -3.48 8.68 0.05
N TYR A 53 -2.65 9.26 -0.83
CA TYR A 53 -3.06 9.64 -2.17
C TYR A 53 -3.58 8.44 -2.98
N ILE A 54 -2.83 7.34 -2.95
CA ILE A 54 -3.19 6.10 -3.64
C ILE A 54 -4.36 5.41 -2.96
N GLU A 55 -4.43 5.39 -1.63
CA GLU A 55 -5.57 4.82 -0.90
C GLU A 55 -6.88 5.56 -1.21
N ARG A 56 -6.83 6.89 -1.31
CA ARG A 56 -7.97 7.71 -1.70
C ARG A 56 -8.45 7.36 -3.11
N ILE A 57 -7.54 7.05 -4.03
CA ILE A 57 -7.87 6.58 -5.37
C ILE A 57 -8.46 5.16 -5.33
N GLN A 58 -7.87 4.26 -4.55
CA GLN A 58 -8.37 2.88 -4.40
C GLN A 58 -9.77 2.81 -3.77
N ARG A 59 -10.15 3.81 -2.98
CA ARG A 59 -11.51 3.92 -2.43
C ARG A 59 -12.58 3.87 -3.53
N TYR A 60 -12.33 4.43 -4.72
CA TYR A 60 -13.30 4.40 -5.83
C TYR A 60 -13.53 2.98 -6.34
N ILE A 61 -12.48 2.19 -6.49
CA ILE A 61 -12.56 0.78 -6.92
C ILE A 61 -13.27 -0.04 -5.85
N SER A 62 -12.92 0.17 -4.58
CA SER A 62 -13.54 -0.52 -3.45
C SER A 62 -15.05 -0.25 -3.36
N LEU A 63 -15.47 1.00 -3.56
CA LEU A 63 -16.88 1.39 -3.61
C LEU A 63 -17.58 0.79 -4.84
N SER A 64 -16.95 0.86 -6.02
CA SER A 64 -17.52 0.28 -7.23
C SER A 64 -17.71 -1.22 -7.13
N ARG A 65 -16.79 -1.94 -6.50
CA ARG A 65 -16.92 -3.39 -6.27
C ARG A 65 -18.14 -3.73 -5.43
N ARG A 66 -18.48 -2.88 -4.46
CA ARG A 66 -19.66 -3.05 -3.61
C ARG A 66 -20.97 -2.63 -4.31
N ASN A 67 -20.93 -1.58 -5.11
CA ASN A 67 -22.12 -0.95 -5.69
C ASN A 67 -22.42 -1.40 -7.13
N SER A 68 -21.65 -2.34 -7.69
CA SER A 68 -21.79 -2.78 -9.06
C SER A 68 -21.79 -4.30 -9.18
N MET A 69 -22.64 -4.81 -10.06
CA MET A 69 -22.69 -6.23 -10.43
C MET A 69 -21.57 -6.62 -11.42
N PHE A 70 -20.76 -5.66 -11.91
CA PHE A 70 -19.69 -5.93 -12.89
C PHE A 70 -18.52 -6.77 -12.35
N PHE A 71 -18.43 -6.96 -11.03
CA PHE A 71 -17.36 -7.73 -10.37
C PHE A 71 -17.77 -9.17 -10.00
N GLY A 72 -18.86 -9.69 -10.56
CA GLY A 72 -19.40 -11.01 -10.23
C GLY A 72 -18.66 -12.21 -10.85
N SER A 73 -17.76 -11.99 -11.80
CA SER A 73 -16.94 -13.04 -12.42
C SER A 73 -15.48 -12.59 -12.57
N HIS A 74 -14.58 -13.54 -12.78
CA HIS A 74 -13.17 -13.24 -13.04
C HIS A 74 -12.99 -12.37 -14.30
N GLU A 75 -13.75 -12.65 -15.37
CA GLU A 75 -13.72 -11.85 -16.59
C GLU A 75 -14.27 -10.43 -16.36
N GLY A 76 -15.33 -10.30 -15.56
CA GLY A 76 -15.87 -9.00 -15.14
C GLY A 76 -14.85 -8.18 -14.35
N ALA A 77 -14.15 -8.81 -13.41
CA ALA A 77 -13.07 -8.19 -12.66
C ALA A 77 -11.90 -7.74 -13.55
N SER A 78 -11.51 -8.56 -14.54
CA SER A 78 -10.46 -8.23 -15.50
C SER A 78 -10.83 -7.00 -16.36
N ARG A 79 -12.06 -6.97 -16.89
CA ARG A 79 -12.58 -5.81 -17.64
C ARG A 79 -12.65 -4.55 -16.77
N ALA A 80 -13.10 -4.69 -15.53
CA ALA A 80 -13.14 -3.58 -14.59
C ALA A 80 -11.74 -3.05 -14.27
N ALA A 81 -10.74 -3.92 -14.12
CA ALA A 81 -9.35 -3.50 -13.90
C ALA A 81 -8.83 -2.65 -15.06
N ILE A 82 -9.13 -3.03 -16.32
CA ILE A 82 -8.76 -2.24 -17.51
C ILE A 82 -9.46 -0.89 -17.49
N LEU A 83 -10.79 -0.87 -17.28
CA LEU A 83 -11.58 0.37 -17.26
C LEU A 83 -11.10 1.34 -16.18
N TYR A 84 -10.91 0.86 -14.95
CA TYR A 84 -10.45 1.69 -13.85
C TYR A 84 -9.02 2.18 -14.03
N SER A 85 -8.15 1.37 -14.64
CA SER A 85 -6.78 1.81 -14.96
C SER A 85 -6.79 3.01 -15.91
N ILE A 86 -7.62 2.97 -16.96
CA ILE A 86 -7.78 4.08 -17.90
C ILE A 86 -8.42 5.29 -17.21
N ALA A 87 -9.55 5.10 -16.54
CA ALA A 87 -10.30 6.18 -15.89
C ALA A 87 -9.47 6.93 -14.83
N ILE A 88 -8.74 6.19 -13.99
CA ILE A 88 -7.86 6.76 -12.98
C ILE A 88 -6.69 7.47 -13.65
N SER A 89 -6.08 6.90 -14.69
CA SER A 89 -4.98 7.54 -15.43
C SER A 89 -5.41 8.86 -16.06
N CYS A 90 -6.57 8.92 -16.72
CA CYS A 90 -7.12 10.16 -17.26
C CYS A 90 -7.29 11.21 -16.15
N ARG A 91 -7.90 10.81 -15.02
CA ARG A 91 -8.09 11.70 -13.87
C ARG A 91 -6.78 12.22 -13.29
N LEU A 92 -5.76 11.37 -13.17
CA LEU A 92 -4.43 11.75 -12.70
C LEU A 92 -3.76 12.78 -13.61
N ASN A 93 -4.07 12.76 -14.90
CA ASN A 93 -3.56 13.69 -15.91
C ASN A 93 -4.49 14.89 -16.18
N GLY A 94 -5.58 15.05 -15.40
CA GLY A 94 -6.54 16.15 -15.61
C GLY A 94 -7.38 16.02 -16.89
N ILE A 95 -7.47 14.81 -17.45
CA ILE A 95 -8.24 14.51 -18.67
C ILE A 95 -9.63 14.01 -18.26
N ASN A 96 -10.67 14.58 -18.85
CA ASN A 96 -12.03 14.10 -18.71
C ASN A 96 -12.21 12.82 -19.55
N LEU A 97 -12.70 11.75 -18.92
CA LEU A 97 -12.90 10.47 -19.61
C LEU A 97 -14.11 10.50 -20.58
N PHE A 98 -15.07 11.38 -20.32
CA PHE A 98 -16.37 11.39 -21.01
C PHE A 98 -16.51 12.49 -22.07
N GLU A 99 -15.52 13.36 -22.21
CA GLU A 99 -15.38 14.30 -23.32
C GLU A 99 -14.50 13.70 -24.41
#